data_AF-A0A382C845-F1
#
_entry.id   AF-A0A382C845-F1
#
_cell.length_a   1.000
_cell.length_b   1.000
_cell.length_c   1.000
_cell.angle_alpha   90.00
_cell.angle_beta   90.00
_cell.angle_gamma   90.00
#
_symmetry.space_group_name_H-M   'P 1'
#
loop_
_entity.id
_entity.type
_entity.pdbx_description
1 polymer ?
#
loop_
_entity_poly.entity_id
_entity_poly.type
_entity_poly.pdbx_seq_one_letter_code
_entity_poly.pdbx_strand_id
1 'polypeptide(L)' 'MSDHQFIKSYLNDFSDLLKPNEELIEKLIQVRDLLLEVNKNNKKILIFGNAGSAAIASHFSVDLTKNAGVRCLNFNEADL' A
#
# COMPACT_ATOMS: atom_id res chain seq x y z
N MET A 1 -18.76 17.79 19.21
CA MET A 1 -18.09 18.33 18.00
C MET A 1 -19.15 18.41 16.91
N SER A 2 -19.28 19.51 16.18
CA SER A 2 -20.19 19.55 15.03
C SER A 2 -19.62 18.78 13.84
N ASP A 3 -20.47 18.34 12.91
CA ASP A 3 -20.03 17.66 11.68
C ASP A 3 -18.97 18.47 10.92
N HIS A 4 -19.16 19.80 10.84
CA HIS A 4 -18.18 20.70 10.23
C HIS A 4 -16.82 20.67 10.94
N GLN A 5 -16.81 20.66 12.29
CA GLN A 5 -15.58 20.56 13.05
C GLN A 5 -14.92 19.19 12.87
N PHE A 6 -15.71 18.12 12.84
CA PHE A 6 -15.21 16.76 12.65
C PHE A 6 -14.57 16.60 11.26
N ILE A 7 -15.28 16.96 10.19
CA ILE A 7 -14.77 16.86 8.81
C ILE A 7 -13.51 17.70 8.64
N LYS A 8 -13.49 18.93 9.17
CA LYS A 8 -12.30 19.79 9.12
C LYS A 8 -11.10 19.17 9.83
N SER A 9 -11.31 18.57 11.02
CA SER A 9 -10.24 17.89 11.75
C SER A 9 -9.73 16.69 10.96
N TYR A 10 -10.62 15.81 10.52
CA TYR A 10 -10.27 14.61 9.76
C TYR A 10 -9.45 14.93 8.49
N LEU A 11 -9.87 15.94 7.72
CA LEU A 11 -9.16 16.34 6.51
C LEU A 11 -7.79 16.96 6.81
N ASN A 12 -7.65 17.71 7.91
CA ASN A 12 -6.36 18.24 8.35
C ASN A 12 -5.42 17.11 8.79
N ASP A 13 -5.91 16.20 9.62
CA ASP A 13 -5.13 15.04 10.11
C ASP A 13 -4.64 14.20 8.93
N PHE A 14 -5.54 13.92 7.97
CA PHE A 14 -5.18 13.20 6.74
C PHE A 14 -4.13 13.96 5.91
N SER A 15 -4.30 15.28 5.72
CA SER A 15 -3.33 16.08 4.97
C SER A 15 -1.96 16.11 5.64
N ASP A 16 -1.91 16.13 6.98
CA ASP A 16 -0.66 16.14 7.73
C ASP A 16 0.07 14.79 7.61
N LEU A 17 -0.65 13.68 7.61
CA LEU A 17 -0.09 12.35 7.36
C LEU A 17 0.49 12.18 5.95
N LEU A 18 -0.06 12.89 4.96
CA LEU A 18 0.40 12.83 3.57
C LEU A 18 1.62 13.73 3.29
N LYS A 19 2.01 14.61 4.23
CA LYS A 19 3.16 15.49 4.01
C LYS A 19 4.42 14.65 3.80
N PRO A 20 5.18 14.92 2.72
CA PRO A 20 6.42 14.20 2.48
C PRO A 20 7.40 14.49 3.62
N ASN A 21 8.10 13.44 4.03
CA ASN A 21 9.26 13.53 4.89
C ASN A 21 10.31 12.54 4.39
N GLU A 22 11.57 12.79 4.77
CA GLU A 22 12.70 12.03 4.24
C GLU A 22 12.58 10.54 4.55
N GLU A 23 12.19 10.19 5.78
CA GLU A 23 12.02 8.79 6.22
C GLU A 23 10.97 8.05 5.37
N LEU A 24 9.85 8.69 5.06
CA LEU A 24 8.80 8.13 4.21
C LEU A 24 9.34 7.89 2.78
N ILE A 25 10.04 8.87 2.21
CA ILE A 25 10.60 8.78 0.86
C ILE A 25 11.62 7.64 0.79
N GLU A 26 12.52 7.56 1.75
CA GLU A 26 13.53 6.49 1.84
C GLU A 26 12.88 5.10 1.96
N LYS A 27 11.87 4.95 2.81
CA LYS A 27 11.13 3.68 2.95
C LYS A 27 10.45 3.27 1.64
N LEU A 28 9.84 4.21 0.92
CA LEU A 28 9.21 3.90 -0.38
C LEU A 28 10.24 3.46 -1.42
N ILE A 29 11.42 4.10 -1.44
CA ILE A 29 12.54 3.71 -2.30
C ILE A 29 13.03 2.30 -1.95
N GLN A 30 13.22 2.00 -0.66
CA GLN A 30 13.66 0.68 -0.20
C GLN A 30 12.67 -0.42 -0.58
N VAL A 31 11.36 -0.18 -0.41
CA VAL A 31 10.32 -1.13 -0.83
C VAL A 31 10.40 -1.39 -2.33
N ARG A 32 10.47 -0.34 -3.16
CA ARG A 32 10.62 -0.49 -4.61
C ARG A 32 11.83 -1.36 -4.96
N ASP A 33 12.98 -1.09 -4.36
CA ASP A 33 14.23 -1.80 -4.68
C ASP A 33 14.15 -3.28 -4.30
N LEU A 34 13.57 -3.61 -3.15
CA LEU A 34 13.29 -4.99 -2.75
C LEU A 34 12.35 -5.71 -3.72
N LEU A 35 11.28 -5.05 -4.18
CA LEU A 35 10.36 -5.65 -5.16
C LEU A 35 11.07 -5.96 -6.48
N LEU A 36 11.93 -5.06 -6.95
CA LEU A 36 12.73 -5.25 -8.16
C LEU A 36 13.76 -6.38 -8.00
N GLU A 37 14.42 -6.48 -6.85
CA GLU A 37 15.35 -7.55 -6.54
C GLU A 37 14.67 -8.93 -6.55
N VAL A 38 13.52 -9.04 -5.87
CA VAL A 38 12.73 -10.28 -5.82
C VAL A 38 12.31 -10.70 -7.24
N ASN A 39 11.90 -9.75 -8.07
CA ASN A 39 11.52 -10.01 -9.46
C ASN A 39 12.72 -10.48 -10.31
N LYS A 40 13.87 -9.81 -10.20
CA LYS A 40 15.12 -10.19 -10.89
C LYS A 40 15.56 -11.62 -10.54
N ASN A 41 15.34 -12.02 -9.29
CA ASN A 41 15.65 -13.37 -8.80
C ASN A 41 14.58 -14.42 -9.15
N ASN A 42 13.61 -14.08 -10.01
CA ASN A 42 12.48 -14.92 -10.43
C ASN A 42 11.69 -15.49 -9.23
N LYS A 43 11.61 -14.70 -8.15
CA LYS A 43 10.84 -15.01 -6.95
C LYS A 43 9.49 -14.29 -7.02
N LYS A 44 8.65 -14.51 -6.01
CA LYS A 44 7.29 -13.96 -5.93
C LYS A 44 7.12 -13.14 -4.66
N ILE A 45 6.37 -12.06 -4.76
CA ILE A 45 5.90 -11.29 -3.61
C ILE A 45 4.60 -11.92 -3.11
N LEU A 46 4.46 -12.02 -1.80
CA LEU A 46 3.22 -12.42 -1.15
C LEU A 46 2.69 -11.21 -0.38
N ILE A 47 1.43 -10.85 -0.60
CA ILE A 47 0.78 -9.74 0.10
C ILE A 47 -0.48 -10.23 0.80
N PHE A 48 -0.72 -9.63 1.98
CA PHE A 48 -1.77 -10.02 2.91
C PHE A 48 -2.43 -8.75 3.47
N GLY A 49 -3.69 -8.86 3.85
CA GLY A 49 -4.47 -7.80 4.47
C GLY A 49 -5.81 -8.31 4.95
N ASN A 50 -6.35 -7.66 5.99
CA ASN A 50 -7.66 -7.92 6.58
C ASN A 50 -8.56 -6.69 6.41
N ALA A 51 -9.87 -6.90 6.25
CA ALA A 51 -10.87 -5.82 6.09
C ALA A 51 -10.45 -4.81 4.99
N GLY A 52 -10.38 -3.50 5.30
CA GLY A 52 -9.97 -2.48 4.32
C GLY A 52 -8.58 -2.71 3.71
N SER A 53 -7.64 -3.27 4.49
CA SER A 53 -6.31 -3.61 3.97
C SER A 53 -6.32 -4.80 3.00
N ALA A 54 -7.34 -5.67 3.07
CA ALA A 54 -7.54 -6.72 2.07
C ALA A 54 -7.87 -6.12 0.69
N ALA A 55 -8.70 -5.07 0.64
CA ALA A 55 -8.98 -4.38 -0.62
C ALA A 55 -7.71 -3.73 -1.21
N ILE A 56 -6.90 -3.10 -0.36
CA ILE A 56 -5.63 -2.49 -0.77
C ILE A 56 -4.64 -3.55 -1.28
N ALA A 57 -4.44 -4.65 -0.56
CA ALA A 57 -3.53 -5.73 -0.96
C ALA A 57 -3.97 -6.39 -2.29
N SER A 58 -5.29 -6.56 -2.48
CA SER A 58 -5.86 -7.02 -3.75
C SER A 58 -5.50 -6.09 -4.91
N HIS A 59 -5.76 -4.78 -4.76
CA HIS A 59 -5.45 -3.80 -5.80
C HIS A 59 -3.95 -3.74 -6.10
N PHE A 60 -3.12 -3.69 -5.05
CA PHE A 60 -1.67 -3.66 -5.18
C PHE A 60 -1.11 -4.88 -5.92
N SER A 61 -1.65 -6.08 -5.67
CA SER A 61 -1.25 -7.28 -6.40
C SER A 61 -1.56 -7.20 -7.90
N VAL A 62 -2.68 -6.56 -8.27
CA VAL A 62 -3.09 -6.34 -9.66
C VAL A 62 -2.15 -5.35 -10.33
N ASP A 63 -1.81 -4.25 -9.65
CA ASP A 63 -0.86 -3.26 -10.17
C ASP A 63 0.51 -3.88 -10.43
N LEU A 64 1.03 -4.63 -9.46
CA LEU A 64 2.33 -5.29 -9.62
C LEU A 64 2.31 -6.30 -10.78
N THR A 65 1.29 -7.14 -10.87
CA THR A 65 1.26 -8.21 -11.87
C THR A 65 0.94 -7.69 -13.27
N LYS A 66 -0.08 -6.85 -13.43
CA LYS A 66 -0.57 -6.41 -14.75
C LYS A 66 0.18 -5.20 -15.28
N ASN A 67 0.50 -4.24 -14.42
CA ASN A 67 1.07 -2.96 -14.86
C ASN A 67 2.59 -2.95 -14.75
N ALA A 68 3.15 -3.53 -13.67
CA ALA A 68 4.59 -3.54 -13.44
C ALA A 68 5.31 -4.81 -13.93
N GLY A 69 4.58 -5.87 -14.30
CA GLY A 69 5.17 -7.16 -14.71
C GLY A 69 5.94 -7.87 -13.60
N VAL A 70 5.60 -7.58 -12.34
CA VAL A 70 6.21 -8.14 -11.13
C VAL A 70 5.30 -9.21 -10.54
N ARG A 71 5.83 -10.42 -10.34
CA ARG A 71 5.04 -11.54 -9.80
C ARG A 71 4.64 -11.30 -8.34
N CYS A 72 3.36 -11.06 -8.09
CA CYS A 72 2.76 -10.89 -6.78
C CYS A 72 1.55 -11.82 -6.61
N LEU A 73 1.42 -12.44 -5.44
CA LEU A 73 0.26 -13.25 -5.06
C LEU A 73 -0.40 -12.64 -3.82
N ASN A 74 -1.72 -12.54 -3.89
CA ASN A 74 -2.54 -11.99 -2.82
C ASN A 74 -3.22 -13.12 -2.03
N PHE A 75 -3.16 -13.04 -0.70
CA PHE A 75 -3.70 -14.05 0.23
C PHE A 75 -4.54 -13.39 1.31
N ASN A 76 -5.63 -12.72 0.91
CA ASN A 76 -6.54 -12.09 1.85
C ASN A 76 -7.75 -12.96 2.11
N GLU A 77 -8.30 -12.87 3.32
CA GLU A 77 -9.62 -13.41 3.64
C GLU A 77 -10.66 -12.32 3.32
N ALA A 78 -11.38 -12.49 2.22
CA ALA A 78 -12.37 -11.51 1.78
C ALA A 78 -13.66 -11.52 2.63
N ASP A 79 -13.90 -12.61 3.37
CA ASP A 79 -15.21 -12.97 3.95
C ASP A 79 -15.22 -13.16 5.48
N LEU A 80 -14.30 -12.53 6.24
CA LEU A 80 -14.38 -12.55 7.72
C LEU A 80 -15.27 -11.43 8.29
#